data_AF-M2ZZW4-F1
#
_entry.id   AF-M2ZZW4-F1
#
_cell.length_a   1.000
_cell.length_b   1.000
_cell.length_c   1.000
_cell.angle_alpha   90.00
_cell.angle_beta   90.00
_cell.angle_gamma   90.00
#
_symmetry.space_group_name_H-M   'P 1'
#
loop_
_entity.id
_entity.type
_entity.pdbx_description
1 polymer ?
#
loop_
_entity_poly.entity_id
_entity_poly.type
_entity_poly.pdbx_seq_one_letter_code
_entity_poly.pdbx_strand_id
1 'polypeptide(L)' 'MKPLLFVAALTLIYLAYCWVYPYTACGNCDGGRHFTADGQYWRKCGRCKGSGTKIRLGRKLLGGTRDL' A
#
# COMPACT_ATOMS: atom_id res chain seq x y z
N MET A 1 -19.61 -28.06 -7.68
CA MET A 1 -19.00 -27.95 -6.32
C MET A 1 -17.50 -27.58 -6.36
N LYS A 2 -16.67 -28.26 -7.15
CA LYS A 2 -15.23 -27.95 -7.32
C LYS A 2 -14.85 -26.49 -7.66
N PRO A 3 -15.56 -25.75 -8.54
CA PRO A 3 -15.15 -24.38 -8.88
C PRO A 3 -15.33 -23.40 -7.71
N LEU A 4 -16.32 -23.62 -6.84
CA LEU A 4 -16.54 -22.77 -5.66
C LEU A 4 -15.39 -22.87 -4.66
N LEU A 5 -14.88 -24.08 -4.41
CA LEU A 5 -13.72 -24.28 -3.54
C LEU A 5 -12.47 -23.61 -4.10
N PHE A 6 -12.30 -23.65 -5.43
CA PHE A 6 -11.15 -23.03 -6.09
C PHE A 6 -11.19 -21.51 -5.99
N VAL A 7 -12.36 -20.90 -6.25
CA VAL A 7 -12.55 -19.44 -6.11
C VAL A 7 -12.35 -19.01 -4.66
N ALA A 8 -12.90 -19.77 -3.70
CA ALA A 8 -12.74 -19.48 -2.27
C ALA A 8 -11.28 -19.56 -1.81
N ALA A 9 -10.52 -20.54 -2.29
CA ALA A 9 -9.09 -20.65 -1.98
C ALA A 9 -8.30 -19.44 -2.54
N LEU A 10 -8.59 -19.02 -3.77
CA LEU A 10 -7.94 -17.87 -4.38
C LEU A 10 -8.25 -16.56 -3.65
N THR A 11 -9.48 -16.34 -3.21
CA THR A 11 -9.84 -15.17 -2.40
C THR A 11 -9.12 -15.18 -1.06
N LEU A 12 -9.04 -16.32 -0.38
CA LEU A 12 -8.31 -16.42 0.90
C LEU A 12 -6.81 -16.14 0.73
N ILE A 13 -6.18 -16.69 -0.31
CA ILE A 13 -4.76 -16.44 -0.62
C ILE A 13 -4.55 -14.96 -0.95
N TYR A 14 -5.45 -14.36 -1.72
CA TYR A 14 -5.38 -12.93 -2.07
C TYR A 14 -5.51 -12.02 -0.84
N LEU A 15 -6.44 -12.34 0.06
CA LEU A 15 -6.61 -11.61 1.31
C LEU A 15 -5.39 -11.76 2.23
N ALA A 16 -4.85 -12.97 2.36
CA ALA A 16 -3.62 -13.23 3.12
C ALA A 16 -2.43 -12.45 2.54
N TYR A 17 -2.27 -12.43 1.22
CA TYR A 17 -1.22 -11.65 0.55
C TYR A 17 -1.36 -10.15 0.81
N CYS A 18 -2.59 -9.62 0.76
CA CYS A 18 -2.87 -8.23 1.12
C CYS A 18 -2.57 -7.91 2.59
N TRP A 19 -2.63 -8.91 3.47
CA TRP A 19 -2.35 -8.78 4.89
C TRP A 19 -0.85 -8.81 5.20
N VAL A 20 -0.10 -9.71 4.54
CA VAL A 20 1.36 -9.84 4.66
C VAL A 20 2.09 -8.65 4.04
N TYR A 21 1.58 -8.11 2.93
CA TYR A 21 2.12 -6.90 2.28
C TYR A 21 1.16 -5.71 2.38
N PRO A 22 0.97 -5.15 3.59
CA PRO A 22 -0.02 -4.10 3.82
C PRO A 22 0.41 -2.75 3.24
N TYR A 23 1.70 -2.53 3.01
CA TYR A 23 2.25 -1.28 2.52
C TYR A 23 2.67 -1.41 1.05
N THR A 24 2.46 -0.33 0.30
CA THR A 24 3.00 -0.13 -1.05
C THR A 24 3.70 1.21 -1.11
N ALA A 25 4.57 1.41 -2.10
CA ALA A 25 5.20 2.70 -2.31
C ALA A 25 4.13 3.79 -2.54
N CYS A 26 4.36 4.97 -2.00
CA CYS A 26 3.51 6.11 -2.29
C CYS A 26 3.68 6.50 -3.75
N GLY A 27 2.72 6.24 -4.63
CA GLY A 27 2.83 6.55 -6.06
C GLY A 27 2.95 8.03 -6.43
N ASN A 28 2.99 8.95 -5.45
CA ASN A 28 3.36 10.35 -5.69
C ASN A 28 4.87 10.56 -5.60
N CYS A 29 5.55 9.84 -4.69
CA CYS A 29 6.99 9.98 -4.45
C CYS A 29 7.78 8.70 -4.75
N ASP A 30 7.11 7.65 -5.23
CA ASP A 30 7.61 6.30 -5.47
C ASP A 30 8.45 5.71 -4.33
N GLY A 31 8.06 5.99 -3.07
CA GLY A 31 8.82 5.53 -1.92
C GLY A 31 10.02 6.41 -1.54
N GLY A 32 10.27 7.46 -2.31
CA GLY A 32 11.39 8.37 -2.15
C GLY A 32 11.04 9.74 -1.58
N ARG A 33 12.04 10.63 -1.66
CA ARG A 33 11.95 12.04 -1.28
C ARG A 33 11.69 12.86 -2.54
N HIS A 34 10.87 13.90 -2.45
CA HIS A 34 10.73 14.83 -3.57
C HIS A 34 11.90 15.79 -3.56
N PHE A 35 12.67 15.79 -4.64
CA PHE A 35 13.71 16.76 -4.89
C PHE A 35 13.15 17.91 -5.73
N THR A 36 13.65 19.11 -5.46
CA THR A 36 13.40 20.29 -6.30
C THR A 36 14.18 20.11 -7.60
N ALA A 37 13.82 20.83 -8.67
CA ALA A 37 14.47 20.68 -10.00
C ALA A 37 16.00 20.82 -9.94
N ASP A 38 16.52 21.64 -9.02
CA ASP A 38 17.95 21.87 -8.80
C ASP A 38 18.64 20.81 -7.90
N GLY A 39 17.91 19.80 -7.40
CA GLY A 39 18.42 18.71 -6.58
C GLY A 39 18.89 19.08 -5.17
N GLN A 40 19.09 20.37 -4.88
CA GLN A 40 19.65 20.86 -3.61
C GLN A 40 18.69 20.74 -2.42
N TYR A 41 17.38 20.88 -2.66
CA TYR A 41 16.38 20.88 -1.61
C TYR A 41 15.45 19.68 -1.74
N TRP A 42 15.26 18.98 -0.63
CA TRP A 42 14.29 17.90 -0.51
C TRP A 42 13.09 18.35 0.31
N ARG A 43 11.90 17.88 -0.08
CA ARG A 43 10.65 18.10 0.64
C ARG A 43 10.03 16.76 0.99
N LYS A 44 9.37 16.69 2.15
CA LYS A 44 8.52 15.54 2.48
C LYS A 44 7.34 15.53 1.51
N CYS A 45 6.98 14.35 1.01
CA CYS A 45 5.77 14.19 0.22
C CYS A 45 4.56 14.58 1.07
N GLY A 46 3.76 15.56 0.60
CA GLY A 46 2.56 16.00 1.31
C GLY A 46 1.50 14.91 1.45
N ARG A 47 1.50 13.92 0.54
CA ARG A 47 0.50 12.84 0.51
C ARG A 47 0.78 11.74 1.54
N CYS A 48 2.05 11.35 1.71
CA CYS A 48 2.47 10.34 2.71
C CYS A 48 3.12 10.95 3.95
N LYS A 49 3.17 12.30 4.04
CA LYS A 49 3.85 13.06 5.11
C LYS A 49 5.32 12.66 5.32
N GLY A 50 5.96 12.10 4.29
CA GLY A 50 7.34 11.63 4.34
C GLY A 50 7.55 10.17 4.76
N SER A 51 6.48 9.37 4.94
CA SER A 51 6.63 7.93 5.23
C SER A 51 7.11 7.10 4.04
N GLY A 52 7.01 7.63 2.81
CA GLY A 52 7.31 6.91 1.57
C GLY A 52 6.31 5.80 1.22
N THR A 53 5.39 5.47 2.12
CA THR A 53 4.51 4.30 1.98
C THR A 53 3.03 4.68 2.06
N LYS A 54 2.19 3.86 1.44
CA LYS A 54 0.74 3.94 1.44
C LYS A 54 0.16 2.57 1.80
N ILE A 55 -0.94 2.55 2.56
CA ILE A 55 -1.66 1.31 2.86
C ILE A 55 -2.35 0.78 1.60
N ARG A 56 -2.14 -0.50 1.26
CA ARG A 56 -2.84 -1.20 0.17
C ARG A 56 -4.33 -1.31 0.45
N LEU A 57 -5.14 -1.29 -0.61
CA LEU A 57 -6.59 -1.44 -0.55
C LEU A 57 -7.03 -2.70 0.22
N GLY A 58 -6.35 -3.84 0.05
CA GLY A 58 -6.71 -5.07 0.75
C GLY A 58 -6.58 -4.95 2.28
N ARG A 59 -5.55 -4.27 2.78
CA ARG A 59 -5.43 -3.96 4.22
C ARG A 59 -6.48 -2.94 4.67
N LYS A 60 -6.83 -1.99 3.79
CA LYS A 60 -7.90 -1.00 4.00
C LYS A 60 -9.27 -1.67 4.19
N LEU A 61 -9.58 -2.68 3.36
CA LEU A 61 -10.81 -3.47 3.44
C LEU A 61 -10.84 -4.36 4.69
N LEU A 62 -9.68 -4.86 5.12
CA LEU A 62 -9.52 -5.66 6.35
C LEU A 62 -9.47 -4.81 7.64
N GLY A 63 -9.88 -3.53 7.58
CA GLY A 63 -10.01 -2.65 8.75
C GLY A 63 -8.76 -1.89 9.15
N GLY A 64 -7.67 -1.96 8.37
CA GLY A 64 -6.39 -1.30 8.67
C GLY A 64 -6.38 0.23 8.57
N THR A 65 -7.54 0.88 8.39
CA THR A 65 -7.69 2.34 8.51
C THR A 65 -7.88 2.82 9.94
N ARG A 66 -8.06 1.92 10.92
CA ARG A 66 -8.25 2.29 12.33
C ARG A 66 -6.96 2.76 13.02
N ASP A 67 -5.80 2.52 12.40
CA ASP A 67 -4.47 2.76 13.01
C ASP A 67 -3.73 3.98 12.42
N LEU A 68 -4.41 4.87 11.65
CA LEU A 68 -3.83 6.05 10.98
C LEU A 68 -4.29 7.38 11.57
#